data_AF-A0A822HHE5-F1
#
_entry.id   AF-A0A822HHE5-F1
#
_cell.length_a   1.000
_cell.length_b   1.000
_cell.length_c   1.000
_cell.angle_alpha   90.00
_cell.angle_beta   90.00
_cell.angle_gamma   90.00
#
_symmetry.space_group_name_H-M   'P 1'
#
loop_
_entity.id
_entity.type
_entity.pdbx_description
1 polymer ?
#
loop_
_entity_poly.entity_id
_entity_poly.type
_entity_poly.pdbx_seq_one_letter_code
_entity_poly.pdbx_strand_id
1 'polypeptide(L)' 'LPALSFPVRLSSQGFPISLQLIGPFMKDQALLSIAHRICSTYQFPFLDLTKQN' A
#
# COMPACT_ATOMS: atom_id res chain seq x y z
N LEU A 1 11.67 -10.00 11.36
CA LEU A 1 11.66 -8.57 10.98
C LEU A 1 10.23 -8.17 10.68
N PRO A 2 9.70 -7.04 11.15
CA PRO A 2 8.37 -6.57 10.77
C PRO A 2 8.30 -6.31 9.27
N ALA A 3 7.19 -6.68 8.65
CA ALA A 3 6.95 -6.50 7.23
C ALA A 3 5.49 -6.11 6.99
N LEU A 4 5.26 -5.26 5.99
CA LEU A 4 3.92 -4.93 5.55
C LEU A 4 3.88 -4.80 4.02
N SER A 5 2.74 -5.18 3.43
CA SER A 5 2.47 -5.07 2.01
C SER A 5 1.24 -4.20 1.79
N PHE A 6 1.30 -3.30 0.81
CA PHE A 6 0.20 -2.41 0.50
C PHE A 6 0.17 -2.07 -1.00
N PRO A 7 -1.02 -1.88 -1.58
CA PRO A 7 -1.16 -1.56 -2.99
C PRO A 7 -0.71 -0.12 -3.28
N VAL A 8 0.00 0.09 -4.38
CA VAL A 8 0.52 1.42 -4.77
C VAL A 8 0.08 1.88 -6.16
N ARG A 9 -0.23 0.95 -7.07
CA ARG A 9 -0.80 1.27 -8.40
C ARG A 9 -1.43 0.05 -9.05
N LEU A 10 -2.13 0.24 -10.17
CA LEU A 10 -2.51 -0.84 -11.07
C LEU A 10 -1.46 -1.04 -12.17
N SER A 11 -1.31 -2.28 -12.65
CA SER A 11 -0.59 -2.58 -13.88
C SER A 11 -1.35 -2.05 -15.11
N SER A 12 -0.76 -2.12 -16.29
CA SER A 12 -1.45 -1.77 -17.54
C SER A 12 -2.64 -2.69 -17.84
N GLN A 13 -2.70 -3.87 -17.23
CA GLN A 13 -3.81 -4.83 -17.32
C GLN A 13 -4.82 -4.69 -16.17
N GLY A 14 -4.66 -3.67 -15.31
CA GLY A 14 -5.59 -3.41 -14.20
C GLY A 14 -5.35 -4.26 -12.94
N PHE A 15 -4.24 -5.01 -12.85
CA PHE A 15 -3.93 -5.79 -11.65
C PHE A 15 -3.24 -4.95 -10.57
N PRO A 16 -3.60 -5.09 -9.28
CA PRO A 16 -2.90 -4.40 -8.19
C PRO A 16 -1.41 -4.76 -8.13
N ILE A 17 -0.56 -3.74 -8.11
CA ILE A 17 0.87 -3.84 -7.82
C ILE A 17 1.08 -3.29 -6.40
N SER A 18 1.65 -4.12 -5.53
CA SER A 18 1.93 -3.80 -4.13
C SER A 18 3.41 -3.55 -3.88
N LEU A 19 3.69 -2.70 -2.89
CA LEU A 19 5.02 -2.52 -2.33
C LEU A 19 5.14 -3.29 -1.03
N GLN A 20 6.23 -4.03 -0.85
CA GLN A 20 6.57 -4.71 0.40
C GLN A 20 7.70 -3.97 1.10
N LEU A 21 7.44 -3.53 2.33
CA LEU A 21 8.44 -2.94 3.21
C LEU A 21 8.82 -3.94 4.29
N ILE A 22 10.11 -4.07 4.55
CA ILE A 22 10.66 -4.87 5.64
C ILE A 22 11.52 -3.96 6.51
N GLY A 23 11.18 -3.88 7.78
CA GLY A 23 11.84 -3.00 8.74
C GLY A 23 12.75 -3.75 9.72
N PRO A 24 13.61 -3.04 10.47
CA PRO A 24 14.35 -3.60 11.59
C PRO A 24 13.43 -4.14 12.69
N PHE A 25 13.94 -5.05 13.53
CA PHE A 25 13.18 -5.66 14.63
C PHE A 25 12.54 -4.59 15.55
N MET A 26 11.26 -4.78 15.91
CA MET A 26 10.47 -3.90 16.77
C MET A 26 10.39 -2.43 16.31
N LYS A 27 10.49 -2.16 14.99
CA LYS A 27 10.33 -0.82 14.41
C LYS A 27 9.03 -0.64 13.62
N ASP A 28 7.96 -1.30 14.06
CA ASP A 28 6.64 -1.29 13.43
C ASP A 28 6.07 0.12 13.23
N GLN A 29 6.20 1.01 14.22
CA GLN A 29 5.71 2.39 14.12
C GLN A 29 6.41 3.17 12.99
N ALA A 30 7.72 3.00 12.84
CA ALA A 30 8.48 3.64 11.77
C ALA A 30 8.07 3.05 10.41
N LEU A 31 7.91 1.73 10.33
CA LEU A 31 7.46 1.04 9.13
C LEU A 31 6.06 1.52 8.67
N LEU A 32 5.12 1.64 9.61
CA LEU A 32 3.77 2.16 9.38
C LEU A 32 3.79 3.64 8.97
N SER A 33 4.64 4.46 9.59
CA SER A 33 4.75 5.89 9.24
C SER A 33 5.25 6.08 7.81
N ILE A 34 6.22 5.26 7.38
CA ILE A 34 6.72 5.26 6.00
C ILE A 34 5.62 4.82 5.04
N ALA A 35 4.93 3.71 5.34
CA ALA A 35 3.82 3.22 4.51
C ALA A 35 2.72 4.28 4.36
N HIS A 36 2.32 4.95 5.45
CA HIS A 36 1.33 6.03 5.42
C HIS A 36 1.79 7.20 4.54
N ARG A 37 3.06 7.61 4.62
CA ARG A 37 3.61 8.67 3.77
C ARG A 37 3.59 8.30 2.28
N ILE A 38 3.88 7.03 1.96
CA ILE A 38 3.81 6.54 0.58
C ILE A 38 2.34 6.54 0.12
N CYS A 39 1.42 5.93 0.86
CA CYS A 39 -0.01 5.90 0.50
C CYS A 39 -0.65 7.28 0.39
N SER A 40 -0.25 8.26 1.21
CA SER A 40 -0.76 9.63 1.11
C SER A 40 -0.22 10.39 -0.10
N THR A 41 0.94 9.99 -0.64
CA THR A 41 1.53 10.56 -1.86
C THR A 41 0.93 9.91 -3.11
N TYR A 42 0.70 8.61 -3.08
CA TYR A 42 0.13 7.85 -4.20
C TYR A 42 -1.38 7.67 -3.98
N GLN A 43 -2.20 8.38 -4.75
CA GLN A 43 -3.65 8.12 -4.78
C GLN A 43 -3.92 6.76 -5.44
N PHE A 44 -3.85 5.68 -4.65
CA PHE A 44 -4.25 4.37 -5.13
C PHE A 44 -5.75 4.40 -5.44
N PRO A 45 -6.19 3.90 -6.61
CA PRO A 45 -7.60 3.88 -6.97
C PRO A 45 -8.38 3.09 -5.92
N PHE A 46 -9.40 3.73 -5.34
CA PHE A 46 -10.33 3.07 -4.44
C PHE A 46 -11.37 2.31 -5.26
N LEU A 47 -11.55 1.02 -4.96
CA LEU A 47 -12.61 0.23 -5.56
C LEU A 47 -13.93 0.57 -4.84
N ASP A 48 -14.76 1.40 -5.48
CA ASP A 48 -16.10 1.69 -4.99
C ASP A 48 -17.04 0.54 -5.35
N LEU A 49 -17.26 -0.36 -4.38
CA LEU A 49 -18.15 -1.51 -4.51
C LEU A 49 -19.64 -1.13 -4.61
N THR A 50 -20.00 0.13 -4.42
CA THR A 50 -21.40 0.60 -4.53
C THR A 50 -21.81 0.96 -5.96
N LYS A 51 -20.86 1.07 -6.89
CA LYS A 51 -21.09 1.41 -8.30
C LYS A 51 -21.19 0.19 -9.23
N GLN A 52 -21.76 -0.91 -8.76
CA GLN A 52 -22.06 -2.06 -9.62
C GLN A 52 -23.47 -1.89 -10.20
N ASN A 53 -23.57 -1.15 -11.32
CA ASN A 53 -24.75 -1.07 -12.19
C ASN A 53 -24.44 -1.73 -13.52
#